data_AF-A0A455W968-F1
#
_entry.id   AF-A0A455W968-F1
#
_cell.length_a   1.000
_cell.length_b   1.000
_cell.length_c   1.000
_cell.angle_alpha   90.00
_cell.angle_beta   90.00
_cell.angle_gamma   90.00
#
_symmetry.space_group_name_H-M   'P 1'
#
loop_
_entity.id
_entity.type
_entity.pdbx_description
1 polymer ?
#
loop_
_entity_poly.entity_id
_entity_poly.type
_entity_poly.pdbx_seq_one_letter_code
_entity_poly.pdbx_strand_id
1 'polypeptide(L)'
;MEFTFLGTSAGTPTRSRNVTGLALSRSGPKPWYLIDCGEGTQHQLMRTRYSVMQLRAIFITHIHGDHIFGLPDLLTSASMLGRTEPLDIIAPPQVRRFIDAVIENSDSSLSYPLNFINSEAPDFYWQDDHMGVTNVALSHRVACRAYVFTERNLERQLKQEKLAADRIEAGPAWGDLQKGKDVLLDDGRLLRSDDYTHIPRTARRIIVGGDNDTPELLKEASQGTHVLIHEATYTQDVADRVGPWPQHSSAQQVARFAQSAKLPNLVLTHFSSRYQSVPGGTPHINQLAAEALQHYRGHLFLAKDFDTYRLEKDLKLNKLDGH
;
A
#
# COMPACT_ATOMS: atom_id res chain seq x y z
N MET A 1 3.30 -10.29 0.72
CA MET A 1 2.50 -9.06 0.66
C MET A 1 1.75 -9.13 -0.62
N GLU A 2 0.45 -8.92 -0.57
CA GLU A 2 -0.41 -8.93 -1.73
C GLU A 2 -1.08 -7.57 -1.85
N PHE A 3 -1.21 -7.06 -3.07
CA PHE A 3 -1.97 -5.85 -3.31
C PHE A 3 -2.85 -5.99 -4.54
N THR A 4 -4.06 -5.44 -4.46
CA THR A 4 -5.08 -5.48 -5.51
C THR A 4 -5.55 -4.07 -5.80
N PHE A 5 -5.46 -3.66 -7.06
CA PHE A 5 -5.95 -2.36 -7.49
C PHE A 5 -7.48 -2.37 -7.55
N LEU A 6 -8.12 -1.50 -6.77
CA LEU A 6 -9.57 -1.30 -6.81
C LEU A 6 -9.93 -0.23 -7.85
N GLY A 7 -9.01 0.67 -8.17
CA GLY A 7 -9.15 1.60 -9.29
C GLY A 7 -7.81 2.21 -9.67
N THR A 8 -7.71 2.58 -10.95
CA THR A 8 -6.45 2.96 -11.61
C THR A 8 -6.56 4.20 -12.49
N SER A 9 -7.71 4.88 -12.49
CA SER A 9 -7.97 6.10 -13.27
C SER A 9 -7.64 7.35 -12.48
N ALA A 10 -7.06 8.35 -13.15
CA ALA A 10 -6.82 9.67 -12.58
C ALA A 10 -7.99 10.63 -12.75
N GLY A 11 -8.33 11.38 -11.70
CA GLY A 11 -9.30 12.49 -11.69
C GLY A 11 -10.76 12.05 -11.78
N THR A 12 -11.12 11.23 -12.77
CA THR A 12 -12.50 10.77 -12.99
C THR A 12 -12.54 9.30 -13.38
N PRO A 13 -13.65 8.58 -13.05
CA PRO A 13 -13.82 7.21 -13.48
C PRO A 13 -14.07 7.15 -14.99
N THR A 14 -13.71 6.01 -15.58
CA THR A 14 -14.01 5.66 -16.97
C THR A 14 -14.84 4.38 -16.99
N ARG A 15 -15.37 4.02 -18.17
CA ARG A 15 -16.05 2.71 -18.34
C ARG A 15 -15.16 1.50 -18.01
N SER A 16 -13.83 1.66 -18.08
CA SER A 16 -12.86 0.58 -17.91
C SER A 16 -12.06 0.63 -16.61
N ARG A 17 -12.03 1.77 -15.93
CA ARG A 17 -11.19 2.03 -14.76
C ARG A 17 -11.92 2.93 -13.77
N ASN A 18 -12.03 2.53 -12.53
CA ASN A 18 -12.48 3.38 -11.44
C ASN A 18 -11.36 4.32 -10.99
N VAL A 19 -11.70 5.34 -10.18
CA VAL A 19 -10.73 6.21 -9.50
C VAL A 19 -9.96 5.48 -8.39
N THR A 20 -8.90 6.11 -7.90
CA THR A 20 -7.87 5.50 -7.05
C THR A 20 -8.41 4.75 -5.83
N GLY A 21 -7.93 3.51 -5.70
CA GLY A 21 -8.05 2.71 -4.49
C GLY A 21 -7.17 1.46 -4.60
N LEU A 22 -6.49 1.10 -3.52
CA LEU A 22 -5.58 -0.04 -3.48
C LEU A 22 -5.79 -0.83 -2.18
N ALA A 23 -6.14 -2.11 -2.30
CA ALA A 23 -6.12 -3.02 -1.17
C ALA A 23 -4.71 -3.60 -1.00
N LEU A 24 -4.18 -3.63 0.22
CA LEU A 24 -2.89 -4.22 0.58
C LEU A 24 -3.08 -5.18 1.75
N SER A 25 -2.34 -6.29 1.76
CA SER A 25 -2.30 -7.23 2.88
C SER A 25 -0.95 -7.91 3.01
N ARG A 26 -0.66 -8.47 4.19
CA ARG A 26 0.58 -9.24 4.41
C ARG A 26 0.55 -10.56 3.63
N SER A 27 -0.56 -11.29 3.70
CA SER A 27 -0.80 -12.59 3.06
C SER A 27 -2.30 -12.91 3.08
N GLY A 28 -2.93 -13.11 1.93
CA GLY A 28 -4.37 -13.37 1.85
C GLY A 28 -5.23 -12.12 2.09
N PRO A 29 -6.55 -12.25 2.22
CA PRO A 29 -7.46 -11.09 2.28
C PRO A 29 -7.64 -10.46 3.68
N LYS A 30 -6.97 -10.95 4.73
CA LYS A 30 -7.20 -10.49 6.12
C LYS A 30 -5.95 -10.58 7.03
N PRO A 31 -5.76 -9.61 7.95
CA PRO A 31 -6.32 -8.27 7.85
C PRO A 31 -5.79 -7.58 6.57
N TRP A 32 -6.48 -6.53 6.13
CA TRP A 32 -6.07 -5.76 4.97
C TRP A 32 -6.16 -4.26 5.25
N TYR A 33 -5.50 -3.49 4.39
CA TYR A 33 -5.34 -2.05 4.46
C TYR A 33 -5.79 -1.44 3.15
N LEU A 34 -6.48 -0.30 3.22
CA LEU A 34 -6.91 0.45 2.05
C LEU A 34 -5.99 1.67 1.90
N ILE A 35 -5.45 1.89 0.71
CA ILE A 35 -4.72 3.09 0.36
C ILE A 35 -5.54 3.85 -0.67
N ASP A 36 -5.96 5.04 -0.29
CA ASP A 36 -6.99 5.87 -0.94
C ASP A 36 -8.34 5.16 -1.11
N CYS A 37 -9.40 5.95 -1.17
CA CYS A 37 -10.78 5.50 -1.22
C CYS A 37 -11.60 6.46 -2.10
N GLY A 38 -11.28 6.48 -3.39
CA GLY A 38 -12.06 7.21 -4.38
C GLY A 38 -13.51 6.74 -4.46
N GLU A 39 -14.36 7.56 -5.08
CA GLU A 39 -15.78 7.22 -5.33
C GLU A 39 -15.90 5.81 -5.95
N GLY A 40 -16.90 5.05 -5.52
CA GLY A 40 -17.13 3.71 -6.04
C GLY A 40 -16.24 2.61 -5.45
N THR A 41 -15.28 2.92 -4.57
CA THR A 41 -14.40 1.91 -3.94
C THR A 41 -15.18 0.77 -3.27
N GLN A 42 -16.29 1.06 -2.57
CA GLN A 42 -17.16 0.02 -2.00
C GLN A 42 -17.75 -0.94 -3.06
N HIS A 43 -18.13 -0.43 -4.24
CA HIS A 43 -18.65 -1.23 -5.34
C HIS A 43 -17.55 -2.12 -5.94
N GLN A 44 -16.33 -1.59 -6.04
CA GLN A 44 -15.17 -2.36 -6.48
C GLN A 44 -14.85 -3.47 -5.47
N LEU A 45 -14.94 -3.21 -4.16
CA LEU A 45 -14.72 -4.22 -3.12
C LEU A 45 -15.68 -5.42 -3.22
N MET A 46 -16.94 -5.21 -3.62
CA MET A 46 -17.92 -6.30 -3.83
C MET A 46 -17.49 -7.33 -4.89
N ARG A 47 -16.52 -6.96 -5.74
CA ARG A 47 -15.95 -7.82 -6.79
C ARG A 47 -14.64 -8.46 -6.37
N THR A 48 -14.28 -8.36 -5.10
CA THR A 48 -13.05 -8.90 -4.54
C THR A 48 -13.33 -9.78 -3.33
N ARG A 49 -12.28 -10.46 -2.87
CA ARG A 49 -12.29 -11.24 -1.63
C ARG A 49 -12.10 -10.40 -0.35
N TYR A 50 -11.92 -9.08 -0.47
CA TYR A 50 -11.70 -8.20 0.68
C TYR A 50 -13.03 -7.80 1.30
N SER A 51 -13.18 -8.04 2.60
CA SER A 51 -14.35 -7.62 3.37
C SER A 51 -14.02 -6.38 4.20
N VAL A 52 -14.88 -5.36 4.14
CA VAL A 52 -14.74 -4.15 4.99
C VAL A 52 -14.74 -4.48 6.49
N MET A 53 -15.28 -5.63 6.89
CA MET A 53 -15.24 -6.14 8.27
C MET A 53 -13.83 -6.54 8.72
N GLN A 54 -12.92 -6.81 7.77
CA GLN A 54 -11.52 -7.20 8.01
C GLN A 54 -10.55 -6.04 7.70
N LEU A 55 -11.08 -4.86 7.36
CA LEU A 55 -10.29 -3.67 7.10
C LEU A 55 -9.69 -3.15 8.40
N ARG A 56 -8.37 -3.08 8.48
CA ARG A 56 -7.65 -2.70 9.70
C ARG A 56 -7.34 -1.21 9.75
N ALA A 57 -6.95 -0.61 8.62
CA ALA A 57 -6.66 0.81 8.52
C ALA A 57 -6.85 1.33 7.09
N ILE A 58 -7.18 2.62 6.97
CA ILE A 58 -7.22 3.37 5.72
C ILE A 58 -6.12 4.41 5.74
N PHE A 59 -5.33 4.49 4.66
CA PHE A 59 -4.27 5.46 4.44
C PHE A 59 -4.66 6.37 3.29
N ILE A 60 -4.79 7.66 3.54
CA ILE A 60 -5.14 8.66 2.53
C ILE A 60 -3.90 9.43 2.15
N THR A 61 -3.59 9.46 0.86
CA THR A 61 -2.41 10.15 0.32
C THR A 61 -2.61 11.66 0.34
N HIS A 62 -3.78 12.13 -0.10
CA HIS A 62 -4.14 13.54 -0.14
C HIS A 62 -5.67 13.75 -0.27
N ILE A 63 -6.11 15.01 -0.35
CA ILE A 63 -7.51 15.40 -0.16
C ILE A 63 -8.34 15.54 -1.45
N HIS A 64 -7.84 15.17 -2.63
CA HIS A 64 -8.64 15.26 -3.85
C HIS A 64 -9.78 14.22 -3.85
N GLY A 65 -10.87 14.56 -4.51
CA GLY A 65 -12.12 13.80 -4.45
C GLY A 65 -12.01 12.37 -4.98
N ASP A 66 -11.22 12.16 -6.02
CA ASP A 66 -10.93 10.86 -6.60
C ASP A 66 -10.08 9.94 -5.69
N HIS A 67 -9.65 10.44 -4.52
CA HIS A 67 -8.97 9.67 -3.48
C HIS A 67 -9.77 9.57 -2.18
N ILE A 68 -10.81 10.38 -1.95
CA ILE A 68 -11.52 10.42 -0.66
C ILE A 68 -13.05 10.31 -0.73
N PHE A 69 -13.68 10.57 -1.88
CA PHE A 69 -15.14 10.65 -1.95
C PHE A 69 -15.87 9.32 -1.68
N GLY A 70 -15.18 8.18 -1.76
CA GLY A 70 -15.74 6.89 -1.37
C GLY A 70 -15.73 6.62 0.15
N LEU A 71 -15.06 7.45 0.95
CA LEU A 71 -14.93 7.24 2.39
C LEU A 71 -16.27 7.21 3.12
N PRO A 72 -17.16 8.21 2.98
CA PRO A 72 -18.40 8.23 3.76
C PRO A 72 -19.24 6.98 3.51
N ASP A 73 -19.40 6.60 2.23
CA ASP A 73 -20.19 5.43 1.87
C ASP A 73 -19.59 4.11 2.39
N LEU A 74 -18.26 3.95 2.32
CA LEU A 74 -17.58 2.76 2.82
C LEU A 74 -17.76 2.63 4.33
N LEU A 75 -17.65 3.74 5.06
CA LEU A 75 -17.74 3.79 6.51
C LEU A 75 -19.16 3.50 7.01
N THR A 76 -20.17 4.11 6.39
CA THR A 76 -21.59 3.86 6.72
C THR A 76 -22.00 2.45 6.35
N SER A 77 -21.57 1.93 5.20
CA SER A 77 -21.82 0.54 4.80
C SER A 77 -21.21 -0.46 5.79
N ALA A 78 -20.00 -0.22 6.28
CA ALA A 78 -19.39 -1.06 7.32
C ALA A 78 -20.21 -1.03 8.63
N SER A 79 -20.75 0.13 9.00
CA SER A 79 -21.64 0.29 10.16
C SER A 79 -22.90 -0.56 10.00
N MET A 80 -23.57 -0.45 8.84
CA MET A 80 -24.78 -1.21 8.51
C MET A 80 -24.55 -2.72 8.44
N LEU A 81 -23.35 -3.15 8.06
CA LEU A 81 -22.93 -4.55 8.08
C LEU A 81 -22.56 -5.07 9.49
N GLY A 82 -22.72 -4.24 10.53
CA GLY A 82 -22.53 -4.62 11.92
C GLY A 82 -21.08 -4.54 12.41
N ARG A 83 -20.24 -3.69 11.80
CA ARG A 83 -18.87 -3.49 12.30
C ARG A 83 -18.91 -2.87 13.69
N THR A 84 -18.15 -3.46 14.61
CA THR A 84 -17.91 -2.93 15.97
C THR A 84 -16.44 -2.60 16.22
N GLU A 85 -15.53 -3.26 15.49
CA GLU A 85 -14.09 -3.09 15.66
C GLU A 85 -13.63 -1.68 15.25
N PRO A 86 -12.74 -1.03 16.03
CA PRO A 86 -12.16 0.25 15.68
C PRO A 86 -11.51 0.25 14.29
N LEU A 87 -11.52 1.40 13.62
CA LEU A 87 -10.85 1.60 12.33
C LEU A 87 -9.89 2.78 12.40
N ASP A 88 -8.63 2.54 12.09
CA ASP A 88 -7.64 3.62 12.00
C ASP A 88 -7.76 4.32 10.65
N ILE A 89 -7.84 5.64 10.67
CA ILE A 89 -7.83 6.49 9.47
C ILE A 89 -6.60 7.39 9.54
N ILE A 90 -5.58 7.02 8.77
CA ILE A 90 -4.34 7.76 8.61
C ILE A 90 -4.55 8.73 7.45
N ALA A 91 -4.71 10.01 7.74
CA ALA A 91 -5.11 10.98 6.73
C ALA A 91 -4.68 12.42 7.06
N PRO A 92 -4.69 13.33 6.07
CA PRO A 92 -4.67 14.77 6.31
C PRO A 92 -5.83 15.20 7.25
N PRO A 93 -5.64 16.18 8.15
CA PRO A 93 -6.68 16.60 9.11
C PRO A 93 -8.02 17.00 8.48
N GLN A 94 -8.00 17.47 7.23
CA GLN A 94 -9.16 17.86 6.43
C GLN A 94 -10.13 16.69 6.20
N VAL A 95 -9.61 15.45 6.10
CA VAL A 95 -10.44 14.26 5.82
C VAL A 95 -11.42 14.00 6.96
N ARG A 96 -11.01 14.24 8.21
CA ARG A 96 -11.93 14.15 9.35
C ARG A 96 -13.10 15.11 9.21
N ARG A 97 -12.83 16.38 8.89
CA ARG A 97 -13.89 17.39 8.69
C ARG A 97 -14.83 17.01 7.53
N PHE A 98 -14.29 16.42 6.47
CA PHE A 98 -15.09 15.93 5.36
C PHE A 98 -16.04 14.80 5.79
N ILE A 99 -15.53 13.78 6.50
CA ILE A 99 -16.35 12.67 6.99
C ILE A 99 -17.41 13.17 7.98
N ASP A 100 -17.00 13.95 8.99
CA ASP A 100 -17.89 14.49 10.02
C ASP A 100 -19.04 15.28 9.37
N ALA A 101 -18.73 16.17 8.41
CA ALA A 101 -19.73 16.95 7.69
C ALA A 101 -20.73 16.07 6.92
N VAL A 102 -20.26 15.00 6.25
CA VAL A 102 -21.19 14.11 5.51
C VAL A 102 -22.09 13.36 6.48
N ILE A 103 -21.53 12.77 7.54
CA ILE A 103 -22.29 11.99 8.54
C ILE A 103 -23.34 12.86 9.25
N GLU A 104 -22.97 14.08 9.66
CA GLU A 104 -23.88 15.04 10.31
C GLU A 104 -25.05 15.47 9.40
N ASN A 105 -24.85 15.47 8.07
CA ASN A 105 -25.84 15.95 7.10
C ASN A 105 -26.60 14.82 6.38
N SER A 106 -26.38 13.55 6.73
CA SER A 106 -26.98 12.39 6.06
C SER A 106 -27.83 11.49 6.96
N ASP A 107 -28.20 11.95 8.16
CA ASP A 107 -28.90 11.14 9.18
C ASP A 107 -28.24 9.76 9.39
N SER A 108 -26.91 9.76 9.43
CA SER A 108 -26.09 8.55 9.52
C SER A 108 -25.37 8.47 10.86
N SER A 109 -25.07 7.24 11.29
CA SER A 109 -24.28 7.00 12.50
C SER A 109 -23.37 5.78 12.31
N LEU A 110 -22.23 5.79 13.01
CA LEU A 110 -21.25 4.72 12.97
C LEU A 110 -21.32 3.90 14.27
N SER A 111 -21.48 2.57 14.13
CA SER A 111 -21.52 1.62 15.25
C SER A 111 -20.14 1.24 15.81
N TYR A 112 -19.08 1.84 15.30
CA TYR A 112 -17.69 1.56 15.66
C TYR A 112 -16.87 2.85 15.69
N PRO A 113 -15.79 2.91 16.49
CA PRO A 113 -14.98 4.11 16.62
C PRO A 113 -14.02 4.29 15.43
N LEU A 114 -13.83 5.54 15.03
CA LEU A 114 -12.80 5.94 14.07
C LEU A 114 -11.62 6.57 14.82
N ASN A 115 -10.43 6.01 14.65
CA ASN A 115 -9.19 6.55 15.20
C ASN A 115 -8.48 7.38 14.14
N PHE A 116 -8.65 8.70 14.17
CA PHE A 116 -7.97 9.60 13.23
C PHE A 116 -6.51 9.84 13.64
N ILE A 117 -5.61 9.60 12.71
CA ILE A 117 -4.16 9.78 12.89
C ILE A 117 -3.67 10.76 11.83
N ASN A 118 -3.08 11.87 12.26
CA ASN A 118 -2.59 12.91 11.36
C ASN A 118 -1.37 12.41 10.56
N SER A 119 -1.59 12.17 9.26
CA SER A 119 -0.52 11.76 8.34
C SER A 119 0.55 12.83 8.12
N GLU A 120 0.28 14.09 8.45
CA GLU A 120 1.21 15.20 8.24
C GLU A 120 2.13 15.48 9.45
N ALA A 121 2.05 14.67 10.50
CA ALA A 121 2.91 14.80 11.67
C ALA A 121 4.41 14.62 11.29
N PRO A 122 5.33 15.44 11.86
CA PRO A 122 6.74 15.46 11.47
C PRO A 122 7.50 14.14 11.72
N ASP A 123 7.03 13.31 12.66
CA ASP A 123 7.60 11.99 12.97
C ASP A 123 6.56 10.88 12.79
N PHE A 124 5.78 10.96 11.72
CA PHE A 124 4.72 9.99 11.47
C PHE A 124 5.26 8.55 11.43
N TYR A 125 4.71 7.71 12.28
CA TYR A 125 4.87 6.26 12.25
C TYR A 125 3.59 5.58 12.72
N TRP A 126 3.11 4.63 11.95
CA TRP A 126 1.99 3.77 12.31
C TRP A 126 2.42 2.30 12.27
N GLN A 127 1.87 1.47 13.14
CA GLN A 127 2.14 0.02 13.09
C GLN A 127 1.01 -0.81 13.68
N ASP A 128 1.00 -2.08 13.27
CA ASP A 128 0.33 -3.18 13.94
C ASP A 128 1.24 -4.44 13.96
N ASP A 129 0.64 -5.60 14.20
CA ASP A 129 1.36 -6.88 14.22
C ASP A 129 1.87 -7.36 12.85
N HIS A 130 1.43 -6.74 11.75
CA HIS A 130 1.74 -7.19 10.40
C HIS A 130 2.57 -6.17 9.62
N MET A 131 2.33 -4.88 9.82
CA MET A 131 2.92 -3.78 9.05
C MET A 131 3.43 -2.66 9.94
N GLY A 132 4.57 -2.09 9.56
CA GLY A 132 5.04 -0.78 10.01
C GLY A 132 5.01 0.17 8.83
N VAL A 133 4.54 1.40 9.05
CA VAL A 133 4.29 2.37 7.99
C VAL A 133 4.91 3.71 8.37
N THR A 134 5.85 4.18 7.56
CA THR A 134 6.31 5.57 7.55
C THR A 134 5.75 6.29 6.33
N ASN A 135 5.95 7.59 6.22
CA ASN A 135 5.56 8.34 5.03
C ASN A 135 6.65 9.30 4.53
N VAL A 136 6.46 9.78 3.31
CA VAL A 136 7.30 10.81 2.67
C VAL A 136 6.38 11.90 2.14
N ALA A 137 6.71 13.17 2.40
CA ALA A 137 6.02 14.30 1.81
C ALA A 137 6.32 14.38 0.31
N LEU A 138 5.29 14.57 -0.51
CA LEU A 138 5.38 14.65 -1.97
C LEU A 138 5.10 16.07 -2.48
N SER A 139 5.46 16.32 -3.74
CA SER A 139 5.15 17.55 -4.46
C SER A 139 3.87 17.40 -5.26
N HIS A 140 2.79 18.03 -4.80
CA HIS A 140 1.48 18.06 -5.44
C HIS A 140 0.71 19.32 -5.04
N ARG A 141 -0.46 19.58 -5.66
CA ARG A 141 -1.22 20.84 -5.47
C ARG A 141 -1.70 21.06 -4.05
N VAL A 142 -1.82 19.98 -3.30
CA VAL A 142 -2.18 19.94 -1.88
C VAL A 142 -1.16 19.05 -1.17
N ALA A 143 -1.11 19.11 0.15
CA ALA A 143 -0.29 18.20 0.93
C ALA A 143 -0.57 16.73 0.54
N CYS A 144 0.48 16.04 0.11
CA CYS A 144 0.39 14.67 -0.40
C CYS A 144 1.50 13.81 0.21
N ARG A 145 1.19 12.53 0.43
CA ARG A 145 2.08 11.56 1.06
C ARG A 145 2.26 10.33 0.20
N ALA A 146 3.47 9.79 0.19
CA ALA A 146 3.69 8.37 -0.10
C ALA A 146 3.75 7.59 1.22
N TYR A 147 3.22 6.38 1.23
CA TYR A 147 3.31 5.47 2.37
C TYR A 147 4.28 4.33 2.09
N VAL A 148 5.12 4.02 3.07
CA VAL A 148 6.14 2.97 3.00
C VAL A 148 5.75 1.83 3.92
N PHE A 149 5.22 0.75 3.35
CA PHE A 149 4.78 -0.42 4.09
C PHE A 149 5.93 -1.41 4.25
N THR A 150 6.29 -1.71 5.49
CA THR A 150 7.33 -2.68 5.84
C THR A 150 6.71 -3.81 6.66
N GLU A 151 6.92 -5.05 6.22
CA GLU A 151 6.43 -6.23 6.93
C GLU A 151 7.09 -6.34 8.32
N ARG A 152 6.28 -6.55 9.36
CA ARG A 152 6.73 -6.73 10.77
C ARG A 152 6.63 -8.18 11.20
N ASN A 153 7.05 -8.51 12.42
CA ASN A 153 6.87 -9.82 13.06
C ASN A 153 7.18 -10.99 12.11
N LEU A 154 8.41 -11.00 11.58
CA LEU A 154 8.88 -12.07 10.71
C LEU A 154 9.02 -13.38 11.50
N GLU A 155 8.78 -14.49 10.81
CA GLU A 155 8.93 -15.81 11.41
C GLU A 155 10.41 -16.04 11.80
N ARG A 156 10.66 -16.38 13.07
CA ARG A 156 11.99 -16.75 13.56
C ARG A 156 12.23 -18.24 13.34
N GLN A 157 13.48 -18.60 13.06
CA GLN A 157 13.95 -19.98 12.99
C GLN A 157 14.94 -20.26 14.12
N LEU A 158 14.79 -21.43 14.74
CA LEU A 158 15.66 -21.90 15.81
C LEU A 158 17.06 -22.25 15.26
N LYS A 159 18.10 -21.83 15.98
CA LYS A 159 19.49 -22.23 15.77
C LYS A 159 19.70 -23.59 16.44
N GLN A 160 19.26 -24.66 15.77
CA GLN A 160 19.24 -26.02 16.35
C GLN A 160 20.62 -26.47 16.85
N GLU A 161 21.68 -26.13 16.11
CA GLU A 161 23.07 -26.46 16.50
C GLU A 161 23.46 -25.83 17.84
N LYS A 162 23.05 -24.57 18.08
CA LYS A 162 23.31 -23.88 19.35
C LYS A 162 22.49 -24.45 20.50
N LEU A 163 21.22 -24.75 20.26
CA LEU A 163 20.37 -25.42 21.26
C LEU A 163 20.96 -26.77 21.67
N ALA A 164 21.46 -27.55 20.71
CA ALA A 164 22.11 -28.82 20.96
C ALA A 164 23.44 -28.65 21.74
N ALA A 165 24.27 -27.67 21.35
CA ALA A 165 25.53 -27.37 22.04
C ALA A 165 25.32 -26.98 23.51
N ASP A 166 24.28 -26.20 23.78
CA ASP A 166 23.92 -25.74 25.13
C ASP A 166 23.04 -26.77 25.89
N ARG A 167 22.85 -27.97 25.32
CA ARG A 167 22.07 -29.08 25.90
C ARG A 167 20.64 -28.67 26.28
N ILE A 168 19.98 -27.95 25.38
CA ILE A 168 18.59 -27.53 25.54
C ILE A 168 17.71 -28.50 24.74
N GLU A 169 17.00 -29.37 25.44
CA GLU A 169 16.15 -30.38 24.83
C GLU A 169 14.95 -29.76 24.09
N ALA A 170 14.48 -30.47 23.06
CA ALA A 170 13.28 -30.06 22.33
C ALA A 170 12.04 -30.13 23.23
N GLY A 171 11.26 -29.06 23.26
CA GLY A 171 10.08 -28.96 24.13
C GLY A 171 9.38 -27.61 24.02
N PRO A 172 8.48 -27.28 24.97
CA PRO A 172 7.72 -26.01 24.95
C PRO A 172 8.62 -24.77 24.85
N ALA A 173 9.79 -24.80 25.50
CA ALA A 173 10.79 -23.74 25.46
C ALA A 173 11.21 -23.35 24.03
N TRP A 174 11.33 -24.32 23.12
CA TRP A 174 11.69 -24.06 21.73
C TRP A 174 10.60 -23.22 21.03
N GLY A 175 9.33 -23.54 21.29
CA GLY A 175 8.20 -22.79 20.74
C GLY A 175 8.14 -21.36 21.25
N ASP A 176 8.45 -21.13 22.53
CA ASP A 176 8.49 -19.78 23.12
C ASP A 176 9.68 -18.98 22.62
N LEU A 177 10.88 -19.58 22.55
CA LEU A 177 12.05 -18.96 21.92
C LEU A 177 11.74 -18.58 20.46
N GLN A 178 11.10 -19.47 19.70
CA GLN A 178 10.72 -19.20 18.32
C GLN A 178 9.68 -18.08 18.19
N LYS A 179 8.84 -17.86 19.21
CA LYS A 179 7.91 -16.72 19.28
C LYS A 179 8.57 -15.42 19.73
N GLY A 180 9.89 -15.40 19.96
CA GLY A 180 10.58 -14.21 20.42
C GLY A 180 10.56 -14.02 21.93
N LYS A 181 10.14 -15.03 22.71
CA LYS A 181 10.06 -14.95 24.17
C LYS A 181 11.30 -15.53 24.81
N ASP A 182 11.81 -14.86 25.84
CA ASP A 182 12.85 -15.39 26.69
C ASP A 182 12.27 -16.47 27.62
N VAL A 183 13.05 -17.51 27.90
CA VAL A 183 12.60 -18.69 28.66
C VAL A 183 13.53 -18.94 29.84
N LEU A 184 12.97 -19.02 31.05
CA LEU A 184 13.68 -19.49 32.23
C LEU A 184 13.49 -21.01 32.35
N LEU A 185 14.59 -21.77 32.32
CA LEU A 185 14.57 -23.22 32.50
C LEU A 185 14.46 -23.60 33.98
N ASP A 186 14.05 -24.85 34.24
CA ASP A 186 13.97 -25.41 35.60
C ASP A 186 15.33 -25.46 36.31
N ASP A 187 16.43 -25.53 35.54
CA ASP A 187 17.80 -25.46 36.05
C ASP A 187 18.28 -24.03 36.37
N GLY A 188 17.41 -23.02 36.20
CA GLY A 188 17.66 -21.61 36.50
C GLY A 188 18.33 -20.82 35.36
N ARG A 189 18.66 -21.44 34.23
CA ARG A 189 19.23 -20.72 33.07
C ARG A 189 18.17 -19.87 32.36
N LEU A 190 18.48 -18.60 32.11
CA LEU A 190 17.67 -17.71 31.26
C LEU A 190 18.16 -17.79 29.81
N LEU A 191 17.30 -18.29 28.94
CA LEU A 191 17.53 -18.35 27.50
C LEU A 191 16.95 -17.12 26.84
N ARG A 192 17.78 -16.29 26.21
CA ARG A 192 17.30 -15.16 25.40
C ARG A 192 16.93 -15.61 23.99
N SER A 193 15.74 -15.25 23.51
CA SER A 193 15.28 -15.70 22.19
C SER A 193 16.27 -15.35 21.06
N ASP A 194 16.84 -14.15 21.07
CA ASP A 194 17.76 -13.68 20.03
C ASP A 194 19.06 -14.50 19.98
N ASP A 195 19.46 -15.10 21.10
CA ASP A 195 20.63 -15.96 21.16
C ASP A 195 20.39 -17.28 20.40
N TYR A 196 19.17 -17.81 20.44
CA TYR A 196 18.79 -19.13 19.93
C TYR A 196 17.94 -19.09 18.67
N THR A 197 17.60 -17.90 18.17
CA THR A 197 16.84 -17.74 16.93
C THR A 197 17.49 -16.77 15.97
N HIS A 198 17.08 -16.83 14.70
CA HIS A 198 17.39 -15.82 13.70
C HIS A 198 16.19 -15.64 12.77
N ILE A 199 16.16 -14.50 12.06
CA ILE A 199 15.17 -14.24 11.02
C ILE A 199 15.81 -14.60 9.67
N PRO A 200 15.34 -15.62 8.95
CA PRO A 200 16.02 -16.15 7.77
C PRO A 200 15.78 -15.32 6.49
N ARG A 201 14.95 -14.26 6.56
CA ARG A 201 14.55 -13.47 5.41
C ARG A 201 14.43 -11.99 5.73
N THR A 202 14.57 -11.15 4.73
CA THR A 202 14.36 -9.70 4.84
C THR A 202 12.87 -9.37 4.91
N ALA A 203 12.53 -8.32 5.66
CA ALA A 203 11.22 -7.70 5.64
C ALA A 203 10.91 -7.22 4.23
N ARG A 204 9.76 -7.66 3.68
CA ARG A 204 9.28 -7.10 2.42
C ARG A 204 8.93 -5.63 2.65
N ARG A 205 9.15 -4.79 1.64
CA ARG A 205 8.96 -3.33 1.70
C ARG A 205 8.39 -2.80 0.39
N ILE A 206 7.27 -2.09 0.46
CA ILE A 206 6.53 -1.54 -0.70
C ILE A 206 6.29 -0.04 -0.45
N ILE A 207 6.54 0.79 -1.46
CA ILE A 207 6.13 2.20 -1.48
C ILE A 207 4.86 2.32 -2.31
N VAL A 208 3.85 2.98 -1.75
CA VAL A 208 2.67 3.44 -2.49
C VAL A 208 2.71 4.96 -2.52
N GLY A 209 3.02 5.53 -3.68
CA GLY A 209 3.02 6.97 -3.89
C GLY A 209 1.60 7.49 -4.13
N GLY A 210 1.27 8.61 -3.49
CA GLY A 210 0.18 9.47 -3.96
C GLY A 210 0.60 10.27 -5.18
N ASP A 211 -0.31 11.11 -5.64
CA ASP A 211 -0.09 11.99 -6.79
C ASP A 211 1.09 12.93 -6.55
N ASN A 212 1.99 13.02 -7.52
CA ASN A 212 3.16 13.90 -7.43
C ASN A 212 3.88 14.12 -8.78
N ASP A 213 4.62 15.21 -8.89
CA ASP A 213 5.46 15.58 -10.06
C ASP A 213 6.98 15.42 -9.85
N THR A 214 7.40 15.02 -8.64
CA THR A 214 8.82 14.95 -8.25
C THR A 214 9.15 13.60 -7.61
N PRO A 215 9.29 12.52 -8.41
CA PRO A 215 9.60 11.18 -7.90
C PRO A 215 10.88 11.13 -7.06
N GLU A 216 11.84 12.02 -7.29
CA GLU A 216 13.12 12.11 -6.58
C GLU A 216 12.98 12.29 -5.06
N LEU A 217 11.85 12.81 -4.58
CA LEU A 217 11.55 12.90 -3.14
C LEU A 217 11.53 11.51 -2.47
N LEU A 218 11.28 10.45 -3.23
CA LEU A 218 11.26 9.07 -2.74
C LEU A 218 12.66 8.44 -2.66
N LYS A 219 13.74 9.15 -2.99
CA LYS A 219 15.10 8.58 -3.11
C LYS A 219 15.55 7.86 -1.84
N GLU A 220 15.36 8.46 -0.68
CA GLU A 220 15.75 7.85 0.60
C GLU A 220 14.86 6.64 0.94
N ALA A 221 13.54 6.80 0.84
CA ALA A 221 12.59 5.71 1.09
C ALA A 221 12.78 4.51 0.14
N SER A 222 13.32 4.74 -1.05
CA SER A 222 13.57 3.68 -2.05
C SER A 222 14.72 2.74 -1.67
N GLN A 223 15.57 3.11 -0.71
CA GLN A 223 16.66 2.24 -0.24
C GLN A 223 16.10 0.98 0.42
N GLY A 224 16.40 -0.19 -0.12
CA GLY A 224 15.86 -1.47 0.37
C GLY A 224 14.36 -1.66 0.12
N THR A 225 13.75 -0.87 -0.77
CA THR A 225 12.38 -1.07 -1.24
C THR A 225 12.35 -2.07 -2.39
N HIS A 226 11.32 -2.92 -2.40
CA HIS A 226 11.18 -4.01 -3.35
C HIS A 226 10.15 -3.70 -4.45
N VAL A 227 9.16 -2.85 -4.17
CA VAL A 227 8.15 -2.45 -5.14
C VAL A 227 7.86 -0.97 -4.94
N LEU A 228 7.88 -0.22 -6.04
CA LEU A 228 7.31 1.13 -6.09
C LEU A 228 6.01 1.08 -6.90
N ILE A 229 4.91 1.48 -6.26
CA ILE A 229 3.64 1.78 -6.92
C ILE A 229 3.56 3.30 -7.05
N HIS A 230 3.50 3.80 -8.28
CA HIS A 230 3.58 5.25 -8.56
C HIS A 230 2.59 5.65 -9.65
N GLU A 231 2.07 6.87 -9.57
CA GLU A 231 1.28 7.44 -10.65
C GLU A 231 2.10 7.59 -11.93
N ALA A 232 1.46 7.43 -13.08
CA ALA A 232 2.01 7.81 -14.38
C ALA A 232 0.88 8.39 -15.22
N THR A 233 0.40 9.56 -14.78
CA THR A 233 -0.79 10.19 -15.35
C THR A 233 -0.65 10.44 -16.85
N TYR A 234 0.58 10.72 -17.31
CA TYR A 234 0.88 11.11 -18.69
C TYR A 234 2.11 10.39 -19.28
N THR A 235 2.23 10.41 -20.60
CA THR A 235 3.53 10.32 -21.29
C THR A 235 4.23 11.68 -21.22
N GLN A 236 5.54 11.74 -21.39
CA GLN A 236 6.29 13.01 -21.31
C GLN A 236 5.76 14.04 -22.31
N ASP A 237 5.54 13.63 -23.57
CA ASP A 237 4.97 14.49 -24.62
C ASP A 237 3.63 15.13 -24.22
N VAL A 238 2.82 14.42 -23.43
CA VAL A 238 1.53 14.94 -22.94
C VAL A 238 1.75 15.84 -21.73
N ALA A 239 2.63 15.45 -20.80
CA ALA A 239 2.97 16.26 -19.64
C ALA A 239 3.51 17.65 -20.07
N ASP A 240 4.39 17.70 -21.06
CA ASP A 240 4.97 18.94 -21.59
C ASP A 240 3.90 19.87 -22.19
N ARG A 241 2.86 19.32 -22.80
CA ARG A 241 1.73 20.08 -23.39
C ARG A 241 0.73 20.55 -22.34
N VAL A 242 0.47 19.72 -21.34
CA VAL A 242 -0.47 20.03 -20.25
C VAL A 242 0.15 21.07 -19.30
N GLY A 243 1.48 21.09 -19.18
CA GLY A 243 2.22 22.01 -18.34
C GLY A 243 2.28 21.57 -16.87
N PRO A 244 2.99 22.35 -16.02
CA PRO A 244 3.35 21.92 -14.67
C PRO A 244 2.21 21.99 -13.64
N TRP A 245 1.13 22.73 -13.93
CA TRP A 245 0.10 23.04 -12.94
C TRP A 245 -0.62 21.84 -12.32
N PRO A 246 -0.94 20.74 -13.06
CA PRO A 246 -1.55 19.57 -12.44
C PRO A 246 -0.67 18.84 -11.42
N GLN A 247 0.65 19.07 -11.46
CA GLN A 247 1.64 18.45 -10.58
C GLN A 247 1.54 16.92 -10.52
N HIS A 248 1.58 16.31 -11.72
CA HIS A 248 1.59 14.87 -11.94
C HIS A 248 2.87 14.43 -12.67
N SER A 249 3.20 13.15 -12.59
CA SER A 249 4.39 12.58 -13.20
C SER A 249 4.11 11.96 -14.56
N SER A 250 5.10 12.03 -15.45
CA SER A 250 5.12 11.24 -16.68
C SER A 250 5.69 9.84 -16.46
N ALA A 251 5.33 8.88 -17.32
CA ALA A 251 5.91 7.54 -17.30
C ALA A 251 7.44 7.57 -17.48
N GLN A 252 7.96 8.48 -18.32
CA GLN A 252 9.41 8.72 -18.46
C GLN A 252 10.07 9.16 -17.14
N GLN A 253 9.52 10.15 -16.43
CA GLN A 253 10.09 10.67 -15.18
C GLN A 253 10.20 9.55 -14.14
N VAL A 254 9.10 8.82 -13.92
CA VAL A 254 9.03 7.74 -12.95
C VAL A 254 9.98 6.60 -13.30
N ALA A 255 10.06 6.22 -14.57
CA ALA A 255 10.96 5.16 -15.02
C ALA A 255 12.44 5.51 -14.82
N ARG A 256 12.84 6.76 -15.11
CA ARG A 256 14.21 7.25 -14.85
C ARG A 256 14.53 7.23 -13.37
N PHE A 257 13.62 7.73 -12.54
CA PHE A 257 13.79 7.69 -11.09
C PHE A 257 13.95 6.24 -10.60
N ALA A 258 13.04 5.34 -10.96
CA ALA A 258 13.09 3.94 -10.55
C ALA A 258 14.39 3.24 -10.97
N GLN A 259 14.87 3.53 -12.19
CA GLN A 259 16.15 3.02 -12.68
C GLN A 259 17.33 3.54 -11.85
N SER A 260 17.36 4.84 -11.55
CA SER A 260 18.42 5.46 -10.74
C SER A 260 18.44 4.96 -9.29
N ALA A 261 17.25 4.72 -8.72
CA ALA A 261 17.07 4.18 -7.38
C ALA A 261 17.29 2.65 -7.31
N LYS A 262 17.53 2.00 -8.46
CA LYS A 262 17.71 0.55 -8.61
C LYS A 262 16.54 -0.26 -8.03
N LEU A 263 15.32 0.25 -8.19
CA LEU A 263 14.12 -0.44 -7.73
C LEU A 263 13.89 -1.69 -8.61
N PRO A 264 13.68 -2.87 -8.02
CA PRO A 264 13.57 -4.10 -8.81
C PRO A 264 12.20 -4.26 -9.50
N ASN A 265 11.15 -3.66 -8.93
CA ASN A 265 9.80 -3.70 -9.49
C ASN A 265 9.14 -2.31 -9.45
N LEU A 266 8.55 -1.91 -10.58
CA LEU A 266 7.79 -0.68 -10.76
C LEU A 266 6.38 -1.01 -11.25
N VAL A 267 5.35 -0.54 -10.54
CA VAL A 267 3.94 -0.67 -10.94
C VAL A 267 3.39 0.73 -11.18
N LEU A 268 3.01 1.02 -12.42
CA LEU A 268 2.40 2.29 -12.78
C LEU A 268 0.89 2.22 -12.60
N THR A 269 0.28 3.29 -12.12
CA THR A 269 -1.17 3.44 -11.93
C THR A 269 -1.60 4.89 -12.16
N HIS A 270 -2.83 5.24 -11.80
CA HIS A 270 -3.38 6.60 -11.82
C HIS A 270 -3.25 7.23 -13.21
N PHE A 271 -3.84 6.56 -14.19
CA PHE A 271 -3.70 6.92 -15.60
C PHE A 271 -4.76 7.93 -16.00
N SER A 272 -4.36 8.96 -16.75
CA SER A 272 -5.31 9.90 -17.35
C SER A 272 -6.38 9.13 -18.17
N SER A 273 -7.64 9.54 -18.00
CA SER A 273 -8.79 8.98 -18.72
C SER A 273 -8.65 9.02 -20.26
N ARG A 274 -7.72 9.83 -20.79
CA ARG A 274 -7.35 9.87 -22.21
C ARG A 274 -6.84 8.53 -22.75
N TYR A 275 -6.15 7.74 -21.93
CA TYR A 275 -5.53 6.51 -22.40
C TYR A 275 -6.55 5.38 -22.40
N GLN A 276 -6.87 4.89 -23.59
CA GLN A 276 -7.81 3.81 -23.79
C GLN A 276 -7.10 2.45 -23.65
N SER A 277 -7.82 1.45 -23.15
CA SER A 277 -7.35 0.06 -23.04
C SER A 277 -7.96 -0.86 -24.11
N VAL A 278 -8.83 -0.33 -24.98
CA VAL A 278 -9.50 -1.10 -26.03
C VAL A 278 -8.62 -1.20 -27.29
N PRO A 279 -8.65 -2.34 -28.01
CA PRO A 279 -7.96 -2.47 -29.30
C PRO A 279 -8.37 -1.35 -30.27
N GLY A 280 -7.38 -0.63 -30.82
CA GLY A 280 -7.61 0.50 -31.72
C GLY A 280 -7.93 1.83 -31.03
N GLY A 281 -8.11 1.84 -29.71
CA GLY A 281 -8.30 3.07 -28.93
C GLY A 281 -7.05 3.95 -28.95
N THR A 282 -7.23 5.25 -29.21
CA THR A 282 -6.12 6.22 -29.27
C THR A 282 -6.46 7.45 -28.42
N PRO A 283 -5.54 7.96 -27.58
CA PRO A 283 -4.24 7.36 -27.21
C PRO A 283 -4.40 6.02 -26.48
N HIS A 284 -3.46 5.08 -26.68
CA HIS A 284 -3.51 3.75 -26.06
C HIS A 284 -2.64 3.67 -24.80
N ILE A 285 -3.09 2.96 -23.77
CA ILE A 285 -2.39 2.85 -22.47
C ILE A 285 -0.96 2.28 -22.59
N ASN A 286 -0.72 1.41 -23.57
CA ASN A 286 0.60 0.83 -23.83
C ASN A 286 1.67 1.87 -24.21
N GLN A 287 1.29 3.09 -24.60
CA GLN A 287 2.24 4.17 -24.85
C GLN A 287 3.03 4.53 -23.59
N LEU A 288 2.39 4.48 -22.40
CA LEU A 288 3.06 4.70 -21.11
C LEU A 288 4.10 3.61 -20.83
N ALA A 289 3.75 2.33 -21.06
CA ALA A 289 4.71 1.23 -20.91
C ALA A 289 5.86 1.33 -21.90
N ALA A 290 5.58 1.62 -23.17
CA ALA A 290 6.61 1.78 -24.20
C ALA A 290 7.59 2.91 -23.86
N GLU A 291 7.10 4.02 -23.30
CA GLU A 291 7.95 5.12 -22.82
C GLU A 291 8.76 4.70 -21.59
N ALA A 292 8.13 4.11 -20.57
CA ALA A 292 8.81 3.68 -19.35
C ALA A 292 9.92 2.65 -19.63
N LEU A 293 9.67 1.67 -20.51
CA LEU A 293 10.63 0.63 -20.88
C LEU A 293 11.88 1.17 -21.60
N GLN A 294 11.84 2.38 -22.15
CA GLN A 294 13.06 3.01 -22.69
C GLN A 294 14.06 3.35 -21.58
N HIS A 295 13.55 3.69 -20.38
CA HIS A 295 14.36 4.23 -19.28
C HIS A 295 14.54 3.28 -18.09
N TYR A 296 13.72 2.23 -17.99
CA TYR A 296 13.77 1.27 -16.88
C TYR A 296 14.03 -0.16 -17.38
N ARG A 297 14.84 -0.93 -16.62
CA ARG A 297 15.24 -2.30 -16.94
C ARG A 297 14.79 -3.35 -15.92
N GLY A 298 14.15 -2.94 -14.82
CA GLY A 298 13.53 -3.87 -13.87
C GLY A 298 12.18 -4.38 -14.35
N HIS A 299 11.40 -4.99 -13.45
CA HIS A 299 10.08 -5.49 -13.81
C HIS A 299 9.04 -4.37 -13.79
N LEU A 300 8.54 -4.02 -14.97
CA LEU A 300 7.50 -3.01 -15.14
C LEU A 300 6.12 -3.67 -15.25
N PHE A 301 5.15 -3.12 -14.53
CA PHE A 301 3.73 -3.48 -14.65
C PHE A 301 2.88 -2.22 -14.86
N LEU A 302 1.86 -2.31 -15.71
CA LEU A 302 0.76 -1.34 -15.73
C LEU A 302 -0.41 -1.93 -14.95
N ALA A 303 -0.83 -1.25 -13.89
CA ALA A 303 -1.97 -1.66 -13.11
C ALA A 303 -3.24 -1.68 -13.96
N LYS A 304 -4.16 -2.58 -13.63
CA LYS A 304 -5.55 -2.55 -14.07
C LYS A 304 -6.41 -2.82 -12.85
N ASP A 305 -7.63 -2.31 -12.86
CA ASP A 305 -8.61 -2.66 -11.85
C ASP A 305 -8.69 -4.20 -11.71
N PHE A 306 -8.68 -4.66 -10.47
CA PHE A 306 -8.67 -6.06 -10.02
C PHE A 306 -7.38 -6.84 -10.25
N ASP A 307 -6.37 -6.27 -10.91
CA ASP A 307 -5.06 -6.89 -10.95
C ASP A 307 -4.54 -7.05 -9.52
N THR A 308 -4.19 -8.29 -9.18
CA THR A 308 -3.60 -8.64 -7.89
C THR A 308 -2.15 -9.05 -8.09
N TYR A 309 -1.27 -8.53 -7.25
CA TYR A 309 0.15 -8.82 -7.28
C TYR A 309 0.58 -9.38 -5.93
N ARG A 310 1.52 -10.32 -5.93
CA ARG A 310 2.12 -10.90 -4.73
C ARG A 310 3.63 -10.72 -4.76
N LEU A 311 4.13 -9.99 -3.76
CA LEU A 311 5.55 -9.96 -3.43
C LEU A 311 5.87 -11.14 -2.52
N GLU A 312 6.57 -12.11 -3.07
CA GLU A 312 6.96 -13.36 -2.42
C GLU A 312 8.07 -13.15 -1.39
N LYS A 313 8.31 -14.15 -0.55
CA LYS A 313 9.36 -14.10 0.49
C LYS A 313 10.78 -14.04 -0.10
N ASP A 314 10.95 -14.49 -1.35
CA ASP A 314 12.18 -14.36 -2.14
C ASP A 314 12.27 -13.03 -2.92
N LEU A 315 11.36 -12.09 -2.63
CA LEU A 315 11.30 -10.73 -3.19
C LEU A 315 10.91 -10.65 -4.68
N LYS A 316 10.48 -11.76 -5.29
CA LYS A 316 9.88 -11.73 -6.63
C LYS A 316 8.45 -11.20 -6.57
N LEU A 317 8.12 -10.30 -7.50
CA LEU A 317 6.76 -9.80 -7.68
C LEU A 317 6.09 -10.56 -8.81
N ASN A 318 4.99 -11.25 -8.51
CA ASN A 318 4.19 -11.98 -9.49
C ASN A 318 2.79 -11.37 -9.56
N LYS A 319 2.26 -11.22 -10.78
CA LYS A 319 0.83 -10.99 -10.97
C LYS A 319 0.10 -12.32 -10.77
N LEU A 320 -0.95 -12.33 -9.95
CA LEU A 320 -1.80 -13.48 -9.74
C LEU A 320 -2.89 -13.52 -10.82
N ASP A 321 -3.19 -14.71 -11.32
CA ASP A 321 -4.36 -14.90 -12.19
C ASP A 321 -5.64 -14.62 -11.39
N GLY A 322 -6.58 -13.90 -12.03
CA GLY A 322 -7.84 -13.52 -11.40
C GLY A 322 -8.65 -14.74 -10.94
N HIS A 323 -9.36 -14.59 -9.83
CA HIS A 323 -10.47 -15.47 -9.45
C HIS A 323 -11.76 -14.95 -10.06
#